data_AF-A0A0R0LT73-F1
#
_entry.id   AF-A0A0R0LT73-F1
#
_cell.length_a   1.000
_cell.length_b   1.000
_cell.length_c   1.000
_cell.angle_alpha   90.00
_cell.angle_beta   90.00
_cell.angle_gamma   90.00
#
_symmetry.space_group_name_H-M   'P 1'
#
loop_
_entity.id
_entity.type
_entity.pdbx_description
1 polymer ?
#
loop_
_entity_poly.entity_id
_entity_poly.type
_entity_poly.pdbx_seq_one_letter_code
_entity_poly.pdbx_strand_id
1 'polypeptide(L)'
;MRKNAFNILLLVTLFGFYQPTYAFWLLGFSDAKTLNPGGLGVIAGTGAQFARVGNPQSNSFTGAIPHAGLRYGLTDDLDIGYRLVQVALPFTSVGPTLGSEVDLKKRLTNLNDAYQVALVGD
;
A
#
# COMPACT_ATOMS: atom_id res chain seq x y z
N MET A 1 8.69 13.19 44.33
CA MET A 1 7.44 13.74 43.76
C MET A 1 7.58 14.30 42.34
N ARG A 2 8.66 15.02 41.98
CA ARG A 2 8.86 15.60 40.63
C ARG A 2 8.95 14.59 39.45
N LYS A 3 9.59 13.42 39.64
CA LYS A 3 9.72 12.40 38.56
C LYS A 3 8.37 11.81 38.11
N ASN A 4 7.43 11.63 39.03
CA ASN A 4 6.12 11.05 38.72
C ASN A 4 5.28 12.04 37.89
N ALA A 5 5.35 13.33 38.22
CA ALA A 5 4.67 14.37 37.46
C ALA A 5 5.21 14.48 36.01
N PHE A 6 6.51 14.32 35.82
CA PHE A 6 7.12 14.31 34.48
C PHE A 6 6.68 13.09 33.65
N ASN A 7 6.67 11.90 34.25
CA ASN A 7 6.23 10.67 33.57
C ASN A 7 4.74 10.72 33.20
N ILE A 8 3.90 11.28 34.09
CA ILE A 8 2.47 11.46 33.83
C ILE A 8 2.27 12.50 32.72
N LEU A 9 3.01 13.60 32.74
CA LEU A 9 2.94 14.61 31.68
C LEU A 9 3.35 14.03 30.33
N LEU A 10 4.44 13.25 30.28
CA LEU A 10 4.93 12.56 29.08
C LEU A 10 3.89 11.56 28.52
N LEU A 11 3.24 10.79 29.41
CA LEU A 11 2.15 9.88 29.05
C LEU A 11 0.96 10.66 28.47
N VAL A 12 0.57 11.77 29.09
CA VAL A 12 -0.52 12.62 28.60
C VAL A 12 -0.17 13.26 27.25
N THR A 13 1.08 13.66 27.00
CA THR A 13 1.47 14.12 25.66
C THR A 13 1.48 13.00 24.63
N LEU A 14 2.02 11.82 24.96
CA LEU A 14 2.06 10.67 24.04
C LEU A 14 0.65 10.17 23.66
N PHE A 15 -0.30 10.21 24.60
CA PHE A 15 -1.70 9.83 24.34
C PHE A 15 -2.57 10.99 23.85
N GLY A 16 -2.20 12.24 24.12
CA GLY A 16 -2.91 13.45 23.67
C GLY A 16 -2.74 13.76 22.18
N PHE A 17 -1.72 13.19 21.53
CA PHE A 17 -1.49 13.30 20.08
C PHE A 17 -1.95 12.06 19.30
N TYR A 18 -2.95 11.33 19.78
CA TYR A 18 -3.62 10.31 18.96
C TYR A 18 -4.41 11.00 17.84
N GLN A 19 -3.73 11.28 16.73
CA GLN A 19 -4.35 11.70 15.49
C GLN A 19 -4.89 10.45 14.79
N PRO A 20 -6.15 10.42 14.34
CA PRO A 20 -6.61 9.38 13.43
C PRO A 20 -5.79 9.48 12.15
N THR A 21 -4.83 8.58 11.98
CA THR A 21 -4.09 8.44 10.73
C THR A 21 -5.02 7.81 9.69
N TYR A 22 -5.31 8.56 8.64
CA TYR A 22 -6.09 8.07 7.50
C TYR A 22 -5.18 7.19 6.66
N ALA A 23 -5.42 5.88 6.66
CA ALA A 23 -4.66 4.92 5.87
C ALA A 23 -5.45 4.56 4.60
N PHE A 24 -4.75 4.61 3.47
CA PHE A 24 -5.20 4.07 2.19
C PHE A 24 -4.58 2.69 2.04
N TRP A 25 -5.39 1.69 1.66
CA TRP A 25 -4.89 0.34 1.45
C TRP A 25 -5.29 -0.12 0.04
N LEU A 26 -4.29 -0.46 -0.77
CA LEU A 26 -4.46 -1.15 -2.04
C LEU A 26 -4.09 -2.62 -1.85
N LEU A 27 -5.06 -3.53 -2.03
CA LEU A 27 -4.78 -4.96 -2.08
C LEU A 27 -4.54 -5.34 -3.54
N GLY A 28 -3.30 -5.59 -3.94
CA GLY A 28 -2.95 -6.09 -5.28
C GLY A 28 -2.83 -7.60 -5.30
N PHE A 29 -3.51 -8.29 -6.23
CA PHE A 29 -3.25 -9.70 -6.50
C PHE A 29 -2.10 -9.84 -7.49
N SER A 30 -0.95 -10.32 -7.01
CA SER A 30 0.26 -10.48 -7.81
C SER A 30 1.07 -11.67 -7.29
N ASP A 31 1.81 -12.31 -8.18
CA ASP A 31 2.84 -13.26 -7.78
C ASP A 31 3.89 -12.55 -6.88
N ALA A 32 4.39 -13.26 -5.89
CA ALA A 32 5.47 -12.79 -5.02
C ALA A 32 6.84 -12.83 -5.72
N LYS A 33 6.93 -13.45 -6.89
CA LYS A 33 8.11 -13.43 -7.75
C LYS A 33 8.51 -12.01 -8.18
N THR A 34 9.74 -11.62 -7.85
CA THR A 34 10.41 -10.41 -8.33
C THR A 34 11.07 -10.64 -9.70
N LEU A 35 11.36 -9.54 -10.40
CA LEU A 35 12.16 -9.59 -11.62
C LEU A 35 13.64 -9.86 -11.31
N ASN A 36 14.34 -10.49 -12.26
CA ASN A 36 15.80 -10.61 -12.19
C ASN A 36 16.43 -9.20 -12.17
N PRO A 37 17.60 -9.02 -11.53
CA PRO A 37 18.32 -7.76 -11.53
C PRO A 37 18.50 -7.19 -12.93
N GLY A 38 18.16 -5.91 -13.12
CA GLY A 38 18.20 -5.23 -14.42
C GLY A 38 17.03 -5.54 -15.36
N GLY A 39 16.16 -6.49 -15.01
CA GLY A 39 15.00 -6.85 -15.81
C GLY A 39 13.92 -5.76 -15.78
N LEU A 40 13.35 -5.45 -16.94
CA LEU A 40 12.17 -4.60 -17.08
C LEU A 40 10.95 -5.48 -17.39
N GLY A 41 9.84 -5.27 -16.70
CA GLY A 41 8.61 -6.00 -16.90
C GLY A 41 7.38 -5.09 -16.91
N VAL A 42 6.36 -5.50 -17.65
CA VAL A 42 5.02 -4.91 -17.54
C VAL A 42 4.26 -5.70 -16.49
N ILE A 43 3.63 -4.99 -15.56
CA ILE A 43 2.69 -5.57 -14.60
C ILE A 43 1.28 -5.13 -14.95
N ALA A 44 0.36 -6.08 -14.92
CA ALA A 44 -1.07 -5.80 -15.01
C ALA A 44 -1.78 -6.72 -14.03
N GLY A 45 -2.83 -6.22 -13.40
CA GLY A 45 -3.55 -6.98 -12.40
C GLY A 45 -4.86 -6.31 -12.02
N THR A 46 -5.56 -6.97 -11.10
CA THR A 46 -6.70 -6.40 -10.41
C THR A 46 -6.36 -6.31 -8.93
N GLY A 47 -6.85 -5.25 -8.30
CA GLY A 47 -6.75 -5.06 -6.87
C GLY A 47 -8.06 -4.59 -6.27
N ALA A 48 -8.00 -4.19 -5.01
CA ALA A 48 -9.12 -3.54 -4.34
C ALA A 48 -8.60 -2.33 -3.56
N GLN A 49 -9.41 -1.27 -3.54
CA GLN A 49 -9.17 -0.08 -2.75
C GLN A 49 -10.12 -0.09 -1.56
N PHE A 50 -9.55 0.12 -0.38
CA PHE A 50 -10.29 0.48 0.81
C PHE A 50 -9.83 1.86 1.28
N ALA A 51 -10.74 2.82 1.28
CA ALA A 51 -10.46 4.17 1.75
C ALA A 51 -11.33 4.50 2.97
N ARG A 52 -10.67 4.92 4.06
CA ARG A 52 -11.34 5.53 5.22
C ARG A 52 -10.95 7.01 5.28
N VAL A 53 -11.71 7.85 4.58
CA VAL A 53 -11.44 9.30 4.53
C VAL A 53 -12.44 10.05 5.41
N GLY A 54 -11.94 10.86 6.36
CA GLY A 54 -12.61 12.04 6.92
C GLY A 54 -13.83 11.87 7.83
N ASN A 55 -14.92 11.21 7.41
CA ASN A 55 -16.09 10.89 8.23
C ASN A 55 -17.00 9.90 7.46
N PRO A 56 -17.45 8.80 8.09
CA PRO A 56 -17.96 7.60 7.43
C PRO A 56 -19.50 7.48 7.52
N GLN A 57 -20.22 7.62 6.41
CA GLN A 57 -21.49 6.89 6.17
C GLN A 57 -21.45 5.92 4.99
N SER A 58 -20.31 5.79 4.31
CA SER A 58 -19.99 4.52 3.67
C SER A 58 -18.49 4.34 3.68
N ASN A 59 -18.04 3.21 4.22
CA ASN A 59 -16.78 2.65 3.76
C ASN A 59 -16.89 2.56 2.23
N SER A 60 -16.01 3.22 1.49
CA SER A 60 -15.93 3.01 0.05
C SER A 60 -14.97 1.87 -0.19
N PHE A 61 -15.53 0.69 -0.45
CA PHE A 61 -14.80 -0.42 -1.02
C PHE A 61 -15.02 -0.42 -2.52
N THR A 62 -13.94 -0.25 -3.27
CA THR A 62 -13.95 -0.46 -4.71
C THR A 62 -13.12 -1.70 -4.99
N GLY A 63 -13.82 -2.82 -5.19
CA GLY A 63 -13.19 -4.07 -5.61
C GLY A 63 -12.87 -4.07 -7.10
N ALA A 64 -12.01 -5.00 -7.51
CA ALA A 64 -11.66 -5.27 -8.90
C ALA A 64 -11.18 -4.04 -9.69
N ILE A 65 -10.31 -3.25 -9.08
CA ILE A 65 -9.67 -2.11 -9.73
C ILE A 65 -8.58 -2.64 -10.66
N PRO A 66 -8.69 -2.46 -11.99
CA PRO A 66 -7.61 -2.78 -12.88
C PRO A 66 -6.45 -1.81 -12.65
N HIS A 67 -5.25 -2.35 -12.61
CA HIS A 67 -4.03 -1.56 -12.60
C HIS A 67 -3.04 -2.13 -13.61
N ALA A 68 -2.24 -1.25 -14.19
CA ALA A 68 -1.15 -1.62 -15.09
C ALA A 68 0.05 -0.73 -14.82
N GLY A 69 1.24 -1.21 -15.12
CA GLY A 69 2.45 -0.54 -14.71
C GLY A 69 3.71 -1.16 -15.27
N LEU A 70 4.83 -0.59 -14.86
CA LEU A 70 6.17 -1.06 -15.18
C LEU A 70 6.89 -1.45 -13.90
N ARG A 71 7.80 -2.40 -14.02
CA ARG A 71 8.65 -2.85 -12.92
C ARG A 71 10.08 -3.03 -13.36
N TYR A 72 10.99 -2.78 -12.44
CA TYR A 72 12.42 -2.93 -12.65
C TYR A 72 13.04 -3.72 -11.49
N GLY A 73 13.76 -4.80 -11.83
CA GLY A 73 14.46 -5.63 -10.86
C GLY A 73 15.71 -4.95 -10.32
N LEU A 74 15.79 -4.73 -9.01
CA LEU A 74 16.95 -4.13 -8.35
C LEU A 74 17.92 -5.21 -7.87
N THR A 75 17.39 -6.24 -7.21
CA THR A 75 18.11 -7.45 -6.77
C THR A 75 17.25 -8.69 -7.02
N ASP A 76 17.77 -9.89 -6.77
CA ASP A 76 17.04 -11.14 -6.99
C ASP A 76 15.72 -11.24 -6.19
N ASP A 77 15.55 -10.42 -5.16
CA ASP A 77 14.43 -10.44 -4.22
C ASP A 77 13.82 -9.04 -3.98
N LEU A 78 14.22 -8.02 -4.74
CA LEU A 78 13.70 -6.65 -4.64
C LEU A 78 13.45 -6.07 -6.03
N ASP A 79 12.26 -5.54 -6.26
CA ASP A 79 11.95 -4.74 -7.43
C ASP A 79 11.22 -3.44 -7.07
N ILE A 80 11.34 -2.45 -7.95
CA ILE A 80 10.62 -1.18 -7.87
C ILE A 80 9.60 -1.13 -8.99
N GLY A 81 8.40 -0.68 -8.68
CA GLY A 81 7.28 -0.56 -9.59
C GLY A 81 6.76 0.85 -9.70
N TYR A 82 6.23 1.16 -10.88
CA TYR A 82 5.31 2.26 -11.09
C TYR A 82 3.99 1.68 -11.58
N ARG A 83 2.88 2.03 -10.96
CA ARG A 83 1.54 1.57 -11.31
C ARG A 83 0.67 2.76 -11.63
N LEU A 84 -0.13 2.59 -12.66
CA LEU A 84 -1.30 3.40 -12.94
C LEU A 84 -2.52 2.59 -12.50
N VAL A 85 -3.33 3.19 -11.65
CA VAL A 85 -4.49 2.54 -11.02
C VAL A 85 -5.70 3.44 -11.19
N GLN A 86 -6.87 2.85 -11.47
CA GLN A 86 -8.11 3.62 -11.41
C GLN A 86 -8.44 3.90 -9.95
N VAL A 87 -8.41 5.16 -9.54
CA VAL A 87 -8.84 5.55 -8.21
C VAL A 87 -10.31 5.89 -8.28
N ALA A 88 -11.11 5.08 -7.60
CA ALA A 88 -12.47 5.48 -7.31
C ALA A 88 -12.39 6.65 -6.32
N LEU A 89 -12.76 7.84 -6.77
CA LEU A 89 -13.01 8.96 -5.89
C LEU A 89 -14.33 8.68 -5.16
N PRO A 90 -14.30 8.39 -3.85
CA PRO A 90 -15.54 8.16 -3.15
C PRO A 90 -16.35 9.46 -3.14
N PHE A 91 -17.63 9.36 -3.51
CA PHE A 91 -18.63 10.44 -3.46
C PHE A 91 -18.60 11.51 -4.57
N THR A 92 -18.05 11.19 -5.76
CA THR A 92 -18.13 12.10 -6.91
C THR A 92 -18.97 11.54 -8.05
N SER A 93 -19.66 12.42 -8.78
CA SER A 93 -20.44 12.11 -9.99
C SER A 93 -19.59 12.01 -11.25
N VAL A 94 -18.30 12.36 -11.18
CA VAL A 94 -17.35 12.07 -12.26
C VAL A 94 -16.89 10.62 -12.16
N GLY A 95 -16.68 9.97 -13.31
CA GLY A 95 -16.17 8.61 -13.39
C GLY A 95 -14.80 8.43 -12.70
N PRO A 96 -14.28 7.19 -12.62
CA PRO A 96 -13.01 6.90 -11.98
C PRO A 96 -11.89 7.79 -12.54
N THR A 97 -11.05 8.31 -11.66
CA THR A 97 -9.84 9.05 -12.07
C THR A 97 -8.65 8.10 -12.14
N LEU A 98 -7.57 8.57 -12.76
CA LEU A 98 -6.30 7.85 -12.74
C LEU A 98 -5.49 8.33 -11.53
N GLY A 99 -5.12 7.39 -10.67
CA GLY A 99 -4.06 7.56 -9.70
C GLY A 99 -2.80 6.83 -10.15
N SER A 100 -1.68 7.19 -9.54
CA SER A 100 -0.42 6.50 -9.76
C SER A 100 0.26 6.22 -8.43
N GLU A 101 0.98 5.11 -8.38
CA GLU A 101 1.70 4.62 -7.22
C GLU A 101 3.12 4.22 -7.64
N VAL A 102 4.11 4.54 -6.81
CA VAL A 102 5.45 3.97 -6.90
C VAL A 102 5.59 3.04 -5.71
N ASP A 103 5.92 1.77 -5.96
CA ASP A 103 5.97 0.75 -4.92
C ASP A 103 7.30 0.01 -4.94
N LEU A 104 7.76 -0.42 -3.77
CA LEU A 104 8.84 -1.40 -3.63
C LEU A 104 8.23 -2.75 -3.24
N LYS A 105 8.62 -3.83 -3.92
CA LYS A 105 8.30 -5.19 -3.48
C LYS A 105 9.55 -5.96 -3.09
N LYS A 106 9.53 -6.49 -1.87
CA LYS A 106 10.53 -7.41 -1.34
C LYS A 106 9.94 -8.81 -1.24
N ARG A 107 10.50 -9.78 -1.94
CA ARG A 107 10.18 -11.20 -1.75
C ARG A 107 10.83 -11.69 -0.45
N LEU A 108 10.05 -12.37 0.39
CA LEU A 108 10.49 -12.88 1.69
C LEU A 108 10.80 -14.39 1.68
N THR A 109 10.40 -15.09 0.63
CA THR A 109 10.56 -16.53 0.45
C THR A 109 11.50 -16.85 -0.71
N ASN A 110 11.98 -18.09 -0.79
CA ASN A 110 12.74 -18.54 -1.95
C ASN A 110 11.80 -18.75 -3.16
N LEU A 111 12.38 -18.69 -4.36
CA LEU A 111 11.65 -18.92 -5.61
C LEU A 111 11.03 -20.31 -5.72
N ASN A 112 11.63 -21.31 -5.08
CA ASN A 112 11.24 -22.71 -5.20
C ASN A 112 10.43 -23.22 -4.00
N ASP A 113 10.05 -22.33 -3.07
CA ASP A 113 9.23 -22.71 -1.93
C ASP A 113 7.78 -22.99 -2.36
N ALA A 114 7.10 -23.90 -1.66
CA ALA A 114 5.72 -24.30 -1.98
C ALA A 114 4.70 -23.16 -1.82
N TYR A 115 5.06 -22.11 -1.09
CA TYR A 115 4.32 -20.87 -0.99
C TYR A 115 5.29 -19.71 -1.15
N GLN A 116 4.82 -18.59 -1.69
CA GLN A 116 5.62 -17.39 -1.79
C GLN A 116 4.94 -16.19 -1.14
N VAL A 117 5.75 -15.35 -0.49
CA VAL A 117 5.29 -14.14 0.20
C VAL A 117 6.16 -12.97 -0.21
N ALA A 118 5.54 -11.83 -0.44
CA ALA A 118 6.23 -10.58 -0.66
C ALA A 118 5.54 -9.44 0.10
N LEU A 119 6.33 -8.48 0.56
CA LEU A 119 5.84 -7.21 1.08
C LEU A 119 5.89 -6.17 -0.03
N VAL A 120 4.82 -5.40 -0.15
CA VAL A 120 4.72 -4.25 -1.06
C VAL A 120 4.49 -3.03 -0.20
N GLY A 121 5.27 -1.97 -0.42
CA GLY A 121 5.08 -0.68 0.25
C GLY A 121 5.35 0.48 -0.69
N ASP A 122 4.52 1.49 -0.56
CA ASP A 122 4.45 2.76 -1.28
C ASP A 122 4.81 3.96 -0.38
#